data_AF-A0A146LJI0-F1
#
_entry.id   AF-A0A146LJI0-F1
#
_cell.length_a   1.000
_cell.length_b   1.000
_cell.length_c   1.000
_cell.angle_alpha   90.00
_cell.angle_beta   90.00
_cell.angle_gamma   90.00
#
_symmetry.space_group_name_H-M   'P 1'
#
loop_
_entity.id
_entity.type
_entity.pdbx_description
1 polymer ?
#
loop_
_entity_poly.entity_id
_entity_poly.type
_entity_poly.pdbx_seq_one_letter_code
_entity_poly.pdbx_strand_id
1 'polypeptide(L)'
;YNVDGYISMGLIYLFFGIFLLTGPSIISFVGPRVAMVIGSSMMTMFFFLFYFEITWLTYLGVFLSGSGGSLLWVGEGNYMVLNSETDTIPFHVSLFWAIFATSMIPCNIYSAVSFAGKSRIDRDTRNQLIFVATALGAISVAMLVFLRRPKGKMMLPVVTSPLVAMKTTFSLFFSREFMTLLSTFIYMGFQQSFGWGVYVSTLAFTQRFGTFATQLAPIAAIVYGTGDALGAFMLVIAPKMGYHFTRRYVFWVSYVLQSLAAMGIFINIPAQAVFGYTNESSYA
;
A
#
# COMPACT_ATOMS: atom_id res chain seq x y z
N TYR A 1 14.44 -6.28 22.05
CA TYR A 1 14.20 -6.43 20.60
C TYR A 1 14.50 -5.08 19.95
N ASN A 2 15.55 -5.00 19.13
CA ASN A 2 16.04 -3.74 18.55
C ASN A 2 15.92 -3.82 17.03
N VAL A 3 14.71 -3.61 16.52
CA VAL A 3 14.44 -3.52 15.08
C VAL A 3 13.87 -2.14 14.81
N ASP A 4 14.50 -1.41 13.88
CA ASP A 4 14.04 -0.10 13.43
C ASP A 4 12.90 -0.27 12.42
N GLY A 5 11.78 0.40 12.68
CA GLY A 5 10.59 0.35 11.84
C GLY A 5 10.80 0.99 10.46
N TYR A 6 11.55 2.09 10.38
CA TYR A 6 11.84 2.76 9.10
C TYR A 6 12.80 1.93 8.25
N ILE A 7 13.83 1.32 8.85
CA ILE A 7 14.72 0.41 8.12
C ILE A 7 13.92 -0.79 7.61
N SER A 8 13.06 -1.38 8.45
CA SER A 8 12.22 -2.51 8.07
C SER A 8 11.27 -2.15 6.93
N MET A 9 10.61 -0.98 7.01
CA MET A 9 9.72 -0.48 5.95
C MET A 9 10.49 -0.24 4.65
N GLY A 10 11.66 0.40 4.71
CA GLY A 10 12.54 0.61 3.56
C GLY A 10 12.95 -0.70 2.90
N LEU A 11 13.29 -1.72 3.69
CA LEU A 11 13.63 -3.05 3.19
C LEU A 11 12.42 -3.75 2.53
N ILE A 12 11.22 -3.64 3.10
CA ILE A 12 9.99 -4.19 2.48
C ILE A 12 9.82 -3.61 1.07
N TYR A 13 9.90 -2.28 0.91
CA TYR A 13 9.72 -1.65 -0.39
C TYR A 13 10.90 -1.88 -1.35
N LEU A 14 12.12 -2.02 -0.83
CA LEU A 14 13.28 -2.42 -1.63
C LEU A 14 13.05 -3.80 -2.25
N PHE A 15 12.69 -4.80 -1.43
CA PHE A 15 12.37 -6.13 -1.93
C PHE A 15 11.16 -6.11 -2.86
N PHE A 16 10.10 -5.38 -2.51
CA PHE A 16 8.93 -5.21 -3.39
C PHE A 16 9.35 -4.71 -4.78
N GLY A 17 10.16 -3.64 -4.84
CA GLY A 17 10.66 -3.08 -6.10
C GLY A 17 11.52 -4.06 -6.91
N ILE A 18 12.41 -4.81 -6.26
CA ILE A 18 13.26 -5.81 -6.93
C ILE A 18 12.41 -6.94 -7.52
N PHE A 19 11.47 -7.48 -6.73
CA PHE A 19 10.67 -8.62 -7.15
C PHE A 19 9.56 -8.25 -8.15
N LEU A 20 9.11 -7.00 -8.20
CA LEU A 20 8.19 -6.51 -9.24
C LEU A 20 8.70 -6.76 -10.66
N LEU A 21 10.02 -6.69 -10.88
CA LEU A 21 10.64 -6.99 -12.18
C LEU A 21 10.46 -8.46 -12.59
N THR A 22 10.35 -9.35 -11.60
CA THR A 22 10.18 -10.80 -11.80
C THR A 22 8.71 -11.23 -11.81
N GLY A 23 7.80 -10.38 -11.31
CA GLY A 23 6.37 -10.68 -11.18
C GLY A 23 5.72 -11.21 -12.46
N PRO A 24 5.85 -10.53 -13.62
CA PRO A 24 5.28 -11.01 -14.88
C PRO A 24 5.78 -12.40 -15.30
N SER A 25 7.06 -12.69 -15.03
CA SER A 25 7.70 -13.96 -15.36
C SER A 25 7.21 -15.11 -14.48
N ILE A 26 6.97 -14.83 -13.19
CA ILE A 26 6.43 -15.81 -12.25
C ILE A 26 4.96 -16.09 -12.58
N ILE A 27 4.19 -15.04 -12.86
CA ILE A 27 2.76 -15.16 -13.21
C ILE A 27 2.55 -15.87 -14.54
N SER A 28 3.44 -15.73 -15.53
CA SER A 28 3.32 -16.51 -16.78
C SER A 28 3.53 -18.01 -16.55
N PHE A 29 4.29 -18.39 -15.52
CA PHE A 29 4.52 -19.79 -15.16
C PHE A 29 3.42 -20.38 -14.27
N VAL A 30 3.07 -19.72 -13.16
CA VAL A 30 2.11 -20.27 -12.17
C VAL A 30 0.66 -19.80 -12.37
N GLY A 31 0.45 -18.77 -13.18
CA GLY A 31 -0.83 -18.09 -13.33
C GLY A 31 -1.14 -17.08 -12.20
N PRO A 32 -2.01 -16.10 -12.47
CA PRO A 32 -2.25 -15.00 -11.52
C PRO A 32 -2.89 -15.45 -10.20
N ARG A 33 -3.78 -16.45 -10.22
CA ARG A 33 -4.43 -16.96 -8.99
C ARG A 33 -3.43 -17.58 -8.02
N VAL A 34 -2.53 -18.43 -8.52
CA VAL A 34 -1.53 -19.07 -7.66
C VAL A 34 -0.54 -18.03 -7.14
N ALA A 35 -0.14 -17.06 -7.99
CA ALA A 35 0.70 -15.95 -7.58
C ALA A 35 0.07 -15.11 -6.44
N MET A 36 -1.23 -14.81 -6.52
CA MET A 36 -1.95 -14.11 -5.44
C MET A 36 -2.00 -14.93 -4.15
N VAL A 37 -2.22 -16.26 -4.22
CA VAL A 37 -2.23 -17.13 -3.03
C VAL A 37 -0.84 -17.20 -2.39
N ILE A 38 0.22 -17.36 -3.19
CA ILE A 38 1.60 -17.37 -2.69
C ILE A 38 1.93 -16.02 -2.05
N GLY A 39 1.66 -14.91 -2.75
CA GLY A 39 1.93 -13.56 -2.27
C GLY A 39 1.23 -13.24 -0.95
N SER A 40 -0.08 -13.50 -0.87
CA SER A 40 -0.87 -13.31 0.36
C SER A 40 -0.43 -14.23 1.50
N SER A 41 -0.01 -15.47 1.20
CA SER A 41 0.54 -16.39 2.21
C SER A 41 1.86 -15.87 2.78
N MET A 42 2.76 -15.37 1.94
CA MET A 42 4.04 -14.78 2.36
C MET A 42 3.84 -13.52 3.20
N MET A 43 2.89 -12.65 2.81
CA MET A 43 2.53 -11.47 3.60
C MET A 43 1.86 -11.84 4.93
N THR A 44 1.02 -12.88 4.97
CA THR A 44 0.43 -13.37 6.22
C THR A 44 1.49 -13.95 7.15
N MET A 45 2.46 -14.68 6.59
CA MET A 45 3.58 -15.25 7.33
C MET A 45 4.42 -14.16 8.03
N PHE A 46 4.56 -12.97 7.44
CA PHE A 46 5.23 -11.85 8.10
C PHE A 46 4.63 -11.53 9.47
N PHE A 47 3.31 -11.39 9.59
CA PHE A 47 2.65 -11.10 10.87
C PHE A 47 2.85 -12.24 11.88
N PHE A 48 2.77 -13.49 11.42
CA PHE A 48 3.02 -14.65 12.28
C PHE A 48 4.47 -14.67 12.80
N LEU A 49 5.47 -14.41 11.95
CA LEU A 49 6.87 -14.36 12.36
C LEU A 49 7.15 -13.17 13.29
N PHE A 50 6.48 -12.04 13.05
CA PHE A 50 6.61 -10.83 13.86
C PHE A 50 6.13 -11.03 15.30
N TYR A 51 5.21 -11.96 15.55
CA TYR A 51 4.73 -12.34 16.88
C TYR A 51 5.87 -12.79 17.83
N PHE A 52 6.91 -13.45 17.30
CA PHE A 52 7.97 -14.02 18.13
C PHE A 52 8.98 -12.97 18.62
N GLU A 53 8.96 -11.74 18.10
CA GLU A 53 9.86 -10.64 18.51
C GLU A 53 11.35 -11.03 18.45
N ILE A 54 11.75 -11.86 17.49
CA ILE A 54 13.15 -12.24 17.26
C ILE A 54 13.67 -11.49 16.04
N THR A 55 14.78 -10.77 16.19
CA THR A 55 15.35 -9.88 15.17
C THR A 55 15.48 -10.55 13.80
N TRP A 56 16.05 -11.77 13.72
CA TRP A 56 16.22 -12.47 12.45
C TRP A 56 14.88 -12.94 11.84
N LEU A 57 13.91 -13.36 12.67
CA LEU A 57 12.57 -13.73 12.20
C LEU A 57 11.85 -12.53 11.61
N THR A 58 11.99 -11.36 12.21
CA THR A 58 11.41 -10.14 11.65
C THR A 58 12.02 -9.79 10.31
N TYR A 59 13.35 -9.84 10.16
CA TYR A 59 13.98 -9.56 8.86
C TYR A 59 13.62 -10.60 7.79
N LEU A 60 13.45 -11.87 8.17
CA LEU A 60 12.87 -12.89 7.29
C LEU A 60 11.44 -12.51 6.88
N GLY A 61 10.61 -12.10 7.82
CA GLY A 61 9.25 -11.63 7.55
C GLY A 61 9.20 -10.38 6.66
N VAL A 62 10.10 -9.42 6.85
CA VAL A 62 10.29 -8.23 5.99
C VAL A 62 10.57 -8.64 4.54
N PHE A 63 11.48 -9.59 4.35
CA PHE A 63 11.77 -10.16 3.02
C PHE A 63 10.55 -10.84 2.41
N LEU A 64 9.85 -11.68 3.17
CA LEU A 64 8.64 -12.37 2.72
C LEU A 64 7.51 -11.40 2.36
N SER A 65 7.32 -10.35 3.15
CA SER A 65 6.30 -9.33 2.92
C SER A 65 6.58 -8.54 1.63
N GLY A 66 7.82 -8.09 1.41
CA GLY A 66 8.19 -7.36 0.20
C GLY A 66 8.08 -8.21 -1.06
N SER A 67 8.68 -9.40 -1.06
CA SER A 67 8.61 -10.32 -2.20
C SER A 67 7.19 -10.83 -2.45
N GLY A 68 6.46 -11.24 -1.41
CA GLY A 68 5.08 -11.68 -1.49
C GLY A 68 4.12 -10.58 -1.94
N GLY A 69 4.30 -9.37 -1.42
CA GLY A 69 3.52 -8.20 -1.82
C GLY A 69 3.67 -7.88 -3.31
N SER A 70 4.87 -8.02 -3.86
CA SER A 70 5.08 -7.80 -5.30
C SER A 70 4.33 -8.84 -6.15
N LEU A 71 4.31 -10.10 -5.73
CA LEU A 71 3.58 -11.17 -6.42
C LEU A 71 2.07 -10.98 -6.33
N LEU A 72 1.58 -10.59 -5.15
CA LEU A 72 0.18 -10.28 -4.94
C LEU A 72 -0.24 -9.10 -5.84
N TRP A 73 0.52 -8.00 -5.82
CA TRP A 73 0.22 -6.80 -6.59
C TRP A 73 0.16 -7.04 -8.10
N VAL A 74 1.17 -7.71 -8.67
CA VAL A 74 1.19 -8.02 -10.11
C VAL A 74 0.11 -9.05 -10.45
N GLY A 75 -0.14 -10.02 -9.55
CA GLY A 75 -1.19 -11.03 -9.69
C GLY A 75 -2.58 -10.42 -9.75
N GLU A 76 -2.90 -9.50 -8.84
CA GLU A 76 -4.17 -8.77 -8.78
C GLU A 76 -4.39 -7.91 -10.03
N GLY A 77 -3.38 -7.14 -10.44
CA GLY A 77 -3.45 -6.32 -11.65
C GLY A 77 -3.70 -7.17 -12.90
N ASN A 78 -2.95 -8.27 -13.05
CA ASN A 78 -3.11 -9.18 -14.18
C ASN A 78 -4.49 -9.87 -14.16
N TYR A 79 -4.93 -10.35 -12.99
CA TYR A 79 -6.23 -10.99 -12.82
C TYR A 79 -7.38 -10.04 -13.16
N MET A 80 -7.28 -8.77 -12.74
CA MET A 80 -8.29 -7.76 -13.03
C MET A 80 -8.37 -7.46 -14.52
N VAL A 81 -7.24 -7.28 -15.19
CA VAL A 81 -7.19 -7.07 -16.64
C VAL A 81 -7.81 -8.28 -17.36
N LEU A 82 -7.46 -9.51 -17.02
CA LEU A 82 -8.02 -10.72 -17.65
C LEU A 82 -9.54 -10.88 -17.49
N ASN A 83 -10.13 -10.28 -16.45
CA ASN A 83 -11.59 -10.32 -16.21
C ASN A 83 -12.31 -9.04 -16.64
N SER A 84 -11.60 -8.08 -17.24
CA SER A 84 -12.16 -6.82 -17.74
C SER A 84 -12.23 -6.81 -19.26
N GLU A 85 -13.02 -5.89 -19.80
CA GLU A 85 -13.01 -5.51 -21.22
C GLU A 85 -12.30 -4.16 -21.36
N THR A 86 -11.76 -3.84 -22.54
CA THR A 86 -10.87 -2.67 -22.73
C THR A 86 -11.48 -1.34 -22.26
N ASP A 87 -12.79 -1.20 -22.42
CA ASP A 87 -13.62 -0.06 -21.99
C ASP A 87 -13.92 -0.06 -20.49
N THR A 88 -13.98 -1.23 -19.85
CA THR A 88 -14.33 -1.41 -18.43
C THR A 88 -13.12 -1.50 -17.50
N ILE A 89 -11.89 -1.66 -18.01
CA ILE A 89 -10.66 -1.65 -17.20
C ILE A 89 -10.58 -0.43 -16.28
N PRO A 90 -10.77 0.83 -16.76
CA PRO A 90 -10.66 1.99 -15.88
C PRO A 90 -11.67 1.98 -14.72
N PHE A 91 -12.87 1.45 -14.98
CA PHE A 91 -13.91 1.30 -13.97
C PHE A 91 -13.54 0.23 -12.93
N HIS A 92 -13.14 -0.97 -13.35
CA HIS A 92 -12.75 -2.04 -12.42
C HIS A 92 -11.51 -1.67 -11.59
N VAL A 93 -10.52 -1.00 -12.18
CA VAL A 93 -9.34 -0.50 -11.47
C VAL A 93 -9.73 0.55 -10.43
N SER A 94 -10.59 1.50 -10.78
CA SER A 94 -11.06 2.53 -9.84
C SER A 94 -11.89 1.91 -8.70
N LEU A 95 -12.73 0.93 -9.01
CA LEU A 95 -13.52 0.21 -8.00
C LEU A 95 -12.63 -0.60 -7.05
N PHE A 96 -11.62 -1.29 -7.58
CA PHE A 96 -10.63 -2.00 -6.77
C PHE A 96 -9.93 -1.04 -5.80
N TRP A 97 -9.45 0.10 -6.30
CA TRP A 97 -8.81 1.11 -5.45
C TRP A 97 -9.75 1.70 -4.40
N ALA A 98 -11.04 1.91 -4.72
CA ALA A 98 -12.02 2.39 -3.77
C ALA A 98 -12.23 1.40 -2.61
N ILE A 99 -12.36 0.11 -2.92
CA ILE A 99 -12.49 -0.96 -1.92
C ILE A 99 -11.20 -1.09 -1.09
N PHE A 100 -10.05 -1.07 -1.76
CA PHE A 100 -8.74 -1.15 -1.12
C PHE A 100 -8.51 -0.01 -0.13
N ALA A 101 -8.78 1.24 -0.52
CA ALA A 101 -8.67 2.41 0.36
C ALA A 101 -9.63 2.34 1.55
N THR A 102 -10.86 1.86 1.32
CA THR A 102 -11.86 1.68 2.39
C THR A 102 -11.40 0.67 3.45
N SER A 103 -10.58 -0.32 3.08
CA SER A 103 -10.06 -1.33 4.03
C SER A 103 -9.18 -0.72 5.14
N MET A 104 -8.59 0.47 4.90
CA MET A 104 -7.80 1.17 5.90
C MET A 104 -8.67 1.68 7.06
N ILE A 105 -9.94 1.98 6.82
CA ILE A 105 -10.84 2.59 7.81
C ILE A 105 -11.10 1.67 9.01
N PRO A 106 -11.68 0.45 8.85
CA PRO A 106 -12.01 -0.39 10.00
C PRO A 106 -10.77 -0.83 10.80
N CYS A 107 -9.66 -1.16 10.11
CA CYS A 107 -8.43 -1.57 10.76
C CYS A 107 -7.84 -0.44 11.62
N ASN A 108 -7.85 0.80 11.12
CA ASN A 108 -7.34 1.93 11.88
C ASN A 108 -8.32 2.41 12.96
N ILE A 109 -9.63 2.23 12.81
CA ILE A 109 -10.59 2.44 13.91
C ILE A 109 -10.27 1.51 15.07
N TYR A 110 -10.06 0.22 14.79
CA TYR A 110 -9.66 -0.75 15.81
C TYR A 110 -8.35 -0.35 16.49
N SER A 111 -7.33 0.05 15.72
CA SER A 111 -6.05 0.54 16.27
C SER A 111 -6.21 1.81 17.11
N ALA A 112 -7.02 2.78 16.67
CA ALA A 112 -7.25 4.03 17.40
C ALA A 112 -7.91 3.79 18.77
N VAL A 113 -8.89 2.88 18.83
CA VAL A 113 -9.52 2.47 20.09
C VAL A 113 -8.54 1.69 20.96
N SER A 114 -7.75 0.79 20.37
CA SER A 114 -6.76 -0.02 21.10
C SER A 114 -5.62 0.80 21.70
N PHE A 115 -5.28 1.93 21.07
CA PHE A 115 -4.25 2.86 21.55
C PHE A 115 -4.80 3.91 22.53
N ALA A 116 -6.10 3.91 22.82
CA ALA A 116 -6.72 4.90 23.70
C ALA A 116 -6.15 4.90 25.11
N GLY A 117 -5.71 6.07 25.56
CA GLY A 117 -5.13 6.27 26.89
C GLY A 117 -3.72 5.70 27.06
N LYS A 118 -3.07 5.22 25.99
CA LYS A 118 -1.74 4.59 26.06
C LYS A 118 -0.67 5.50 25.47
N SER A 119 0.31 5.90 26.28
CA SER A 119 1.48 6.66 25.83
C SER A 119 2.51 5.81 25.07
N ARG A 120 2.53 4.49 25.35
CA ARG A 120 3.27 3.49 24.58
C ARG A 120 2.42 2.24 24.40
N ILE A 121 2.57 1.60 23.24
CA ILE A 121 1.89 0.35 22.92
C ILE A 121 2.50 -0.76 23.77
N ASP A 122 1.71 -1.33 24.69
CA ASP A 122 2.10 -2.47 25.50
C ASP A 122 2.13 -3.78 24.68
N ARG A 123 2.75 -4.80 25.26
CA ARG A 123 2.95 -6.10 24.63
C ARG A 123 1.62 -6.80 24.32
N ASP A 124 0.63 -6.71 25.20
CA ASP A 124 -0.65 -7.40 25.02
C ASP A 124 -1.43 -6.81 23.85
N THR A 125 -1.49 -5.49 23.76
CA THR A 125 -2.15 -4.76 22.65
C THR A 125 -1.49 -5.05 21.32
N ARG A 126 -0.15 -5.04 21.29
CA ARG A 126 0.60 -5.40 20.09
C ARG A 126 0.30 -6.85 19.68
N ASN A 127 0.32 -7.79 20.62
CA ASN A 127 0.05 -9.20 20.34
C ASN A 127 -1.38 -9.40 19.83
N GLN A 128 -2.36 -8.68 20.38
CA GLN A 128 -3.74 -8.67 19.88
C GLN A 128 -3.81 -8.15 18.43
N LEU A 129 -3.14 -7.04 18.12
CA LEU A 129 -3.09 -6.50 16.76
C LEU A 129 -2.45 -7.48 15.77
N ILE A 130 -1.34 -8.11 16.15
CA ILE A 130 -0.65 -9.12 15.33
C ILE A 130 -1.55 -10.34 15.12
N PHE A 131 -2.24 -10.80 16.17
CA PHE A 131 -3.16 -11.92 16.08
C PHE A 131 -4.32 -11.63 15.12
N VAL A 132 -4.96 -10.47 15.26
CA VAL A 132 -6.04 -10.02 14.37
C VAL A 132 -5.55 -9.91 12.92
N ALA A 133 -4.39 -9.30 12.70
CA ALA A 133 -3.79 -9.18 11.36
C ALA A 133 -3.47 -10.55 10.74
N THR A 134 -2.92 -11.48 11.52
CA THR A 134 -2.63 -12.85 11.07
C THR A 134 -3.91 -13.62 10.74
N ALA A 135 -4.95 -13.50 11.57
CA ALA A 135 -6.23 -14.15 11.33
C ALA A 135 -6.93 -13.61 10.07
N LEU A 136 -6.97 -12.29 9.89
CA LEU A 136 -7.50 -11.66 8.67
C LEU A 136 -6.69 -12.04 7.42
N GLY A 137 -5.37 -12.14 7.54
CA GLY A 137 -4.49 -12.65 6.48
C GLY A 137 -4.79 -14.11 6.12
N ALA A 138 -5.00 -14.98 7.11
CA ALA A 138 -5.35 -16.37 6.86
C ALA A 138 -6.73 -16.49 6.16
N ILE A 139 -7.70 -15.68 6.56
CA ILE A 139 -9.02 -15.60 5.90
C ILE A 139 -8.86 -15.10 4.46
N SER A 140 -8.06 -14.06 4.22
CA SER A 140 -7.84 -13.54 2.87
C SER A 140 -7.18 -14.56 1.95
N VAL A 141 -6.16 -15.29 2.43
CA VAL A 141 -5.54 -16.42 1.72
C VAL A 141 -6.60 -17.47 1.38
N ALA A 142 -7.42 -17.88 2.35
CA ALA A 142 -8.48 -18.86 2.12
C ALA A 142 -9.48 -18.39 1.05
N MET A 143 -9.92 -17.13 1.11
CA MET A 143 -10.80 -16.54 0.09
C MET A 143 -10.16 -16.54 -1.30
N LEU A 144 -8.87 -16.21 -1.40
CA LEU A 144 -8.12 -16.23 -2.67
C LEU A 144 -7.93 -17.65 -3.21
N VAL A 145 -7.83 -18.67 -2.34
CA VAL A 145 -7.82 -20.07 -2.76
C VAL A 145 -9.13 -20.43 -3.46
N PHE A 146 -10.27 -19.91 -3.04
CA PHE A 146 -11.57 -20.18 -3.70
C PHE A 146 -11.87 -19.28 -4.90
N LEU A 147 -10.94 -18.39 -5.29
CA LEU A 147 -11.13 -17.48 -6.40
C LEU A 147 -11.32 -18.24 -7.72
N ARG A 148 -12.30 -17.81 -8.52
CA ARG A 148 -12.59 -18.45 -9.81
C ARG A 148 -11.43 -18.24 -10.79
N ARG A 149 -11.30 -19.14 -11.77
CA ARG A 149 -10.32 -18.94 -12.84
C ARG A 149 -10.75 -17.75 -13.71
N PRO A 150 -9.80 -16.90 -14.17
CA PRO A 150 -10.13 -15.82 -15.09
C PRO A 150 -10.80 -16.40 -16.33
N LYS A 151 -11.94 -15.83 -16.74
CA LYS A 151 -12.53 -16.12 -18.05
C LYS A 151 -11.72 -15.30 -19.04
N GLY A 152 -10.67 -15.87 -19.62
CA GLY A 152 -9.71 -15.17 -20.49
C GLY A 152 -10.36 -14.58 -21.75
N LYS A 153 -11.08 -13.47 -21.60
CA LYS A 153 -11.74 -12.74 -22.69
C LYS A 153 -10.76 -11.89 -23.47
N MET A 154 -9.75 -11.34 -22.79
CA MET A 154 -8.62 -10.67 -23.44
C MET A 154 -7.57 -11.70 -23.80
N MET A 155 -7.29 -11.83 -25.10
CA MET A 155 -6.05 -12.43 -25.60
C MET A 155 -4.90 -11.47 -25.27
N LEU A 156 -4.47 -11.41 -24.00
CA LEU A 156 -3.09 -11.00 -23.74
C LEU A 156 -2.22 -11.98 -24.54
N PRO A 157 -1.21 -11.52 -25.31
CA PRO A 157 -0.27 -12.43 -25.93
C PRO A 157 0.23 -13.32 -24.79
N VAL A 158 -0.15 -14.60 -24.83
CA VAL A 158 0.31 -15.57 -23.85
C VAL A 158 1.81 -15.50 -23.96
N VAL A 159 2.45 -14.86 -22.99
CA VAL A 159 3.90 -14.73 -23.02
C VAL A 159 4.41 -16.14 -22.74
N THR A 160 4.68 -16.86 -23.82
CA THR A 160 4.95 -18.30 -23.84
C THR A 160 6.22 -18.67 -23.08
N SER A 161 7.06 -17.68 -22.75
CA SER A 161 8.30 -17.88 -22.01
C SER A 161 8.54 -16.77 -20.97
N PRO A 162 8.85 -17.12 -19.71
CA PRO A 162 9.22 -16.17 -18.65
C PRO A 162 10.33 -15.19 -19.08
N LEU A 163 11.31 -15.64 -19.87
CA LEU A 163 12.39 -14.78 -20.38
C LEU A 163 11.90 -13.71 -21.34
N VAL A 164 10.89 -14.03 -22.16
CA VAL A 164 10.27 -13.04 -23.05
C VAL A 164 9.51 -12.01 -22.22
N ALA A 165 8.78 -12.45 -21.18
CA ALA A 165 8.05 -11.54 -20.29
C ALA A 165 9.00 -10.54 -19.62
N MET A 166 10.11 -11.05 -19.07
CA MET A 166 11.15 -10.23 -18.47
C MET A 166 11.75 -9.25 -19.48
N LYS A 167 12.13 -9.70 -20.68
CA LYS A 167 12.68 -8.82 -21.73
C LYS A 167 11.69 -7.73 -22.14
N THR A 168 10.41 -8.07 -22.29
CA THR A 168 9.35 -7.11 -22.60
C THR A 168 9.20 -6.07 -21.49
N THR A 169 9.16 -6.49 -20.22
CA THR A 169 9.10 -5.57 -19.07
C THR A 169 10.29 -4.61 -19.07
N PHE A 170 11.51 -5.10 -19.28
CA PHE A 170 12.70 -4.26 -19.38
C PHE A 170 12.64 -3.31 -20.58
N SER A 171 12.20 -3.78 -21.74
CA SER A 171 12.05 -2.92 -22.93
C SER A 171 11.00 -1.83 -22.74
N LEU A 172 9.90 -2.12 -22.03
CA LEU A 172 8.86 -1.14 -21.71
C LEU A 172 9.37 -0.09 -20.72
N PHE A 173 10.16 -0.51 -19.74
CA PHE A 173 10.76 0.39 -18.76
C PHE A 173 11.64 1.45 -19.43
N PHE A 174 12.40 1.08 -20.46
CA PHE A 174 13.25 2.01 -21.22
C PHE A 174 12.55 2.66 -22.43
N SER A 175 11.23 2.54 -22.56
CA SER A 175 10.49 3.19 -23.64
C SER A 175 10.43 4.72 -23.46
N ARG A 176 10.33 5.46 -24.56
CA ARG A 176 10.32 6.94 -24.54
C ARG A 176 9.08 7.47 -23.81
N GLU A 177 7.96 6.80 -23.98
CA GLU A 177 6.69 7.09 -23.34
C GLU A 177 6.80 6.91 -21.82
N PHE A 178 7.40 5.81 -21.37
CA PHE A 178 7.60 5.55 -19.94
C PHE A 178 8.58 6.56 -19.32
N MET A 179 9.68 6.87 -20.00
CA MET A 179 10.66 7.85 -19.54
C MET A 179 10.07 9.26 -19.40
N THR A 180 9.11 9.62 -20.25
CA THR A 180 8.40 10.91 -20.15
C THR A 180 7.54 10.99 -18.88
N LEU A 181 7.03 9.85 -18.40
CA LEU A 181 6.18 9.76 -17.21
C LEU A 181 6.97 9.42 -15.93
N LEU A 182 8.26 9.13 -16.04
CA LEU A 182 9.08 8.66 -14.93
C LEU A 182 9.09 9.64 -13.75
N SER A 183 9.17 10.94 -14.01
CA SER A 183 9.12 11.97 -12.97
C SER A 183 7.80 11.94 -12.19
N THR A 184 6.67 11.75 -12.88
CA THR A 184 5.35 11.60 -12.27
C THR A 184 5.29 10.34 -11.41
N PHE A 185 5.83 9.21 -11.87
CA PHE A 185 5.85 7.97 -11.08
C PHE A 185 6.73 8.08 -9.84
N ILE A 186 7.91 8.71 -9.95
CA ILE A 186 8.79 8.98 -8.82
C ILE A 186 8.06 9.85 -7.78
N TYR A 187 7.41 10.93 -8.23
CA TYR A 187 6.62 11.79 -7.36
C TYR A 187 5.48 11.04 -6.65
N MET A 188 4.72 10.23 -7.39
CA MET A 188 3.65 9.39 -6.82
C MET A 188 4.20 8.41 -5.77
N GLY A 189 5.36 7.79 -6.04
CA GLY A 189 6.02 6.90 -5.08
C GLY A 189 6.44 7.62 -3.79
N PHE A 190 7.00 8.83 -3.91
CA PHE A 190 7.31 9.67 -2.75
C PHE A 190 6.05 10.05 -1.97
N GLN A 191 4.98 10.44 -2.66
CA GLN A 191 3.70 10.79 -2.04
C GLN A 191 3.13 9.61 -1.24
N GLN A 192 3.08 8.42 -1.82
CA GLN A 192 2.56 7.24 -1.13
C GLN A 192 3.44 6.87 0.07
N SER A 193 4.76 6.86 -0.10
CA SER A 193 5.70 6.56 0.99
C SER A 193 5.57 7.55 2.15
N PHE A 194 5.39 8.83 1.83
CA PHE A 194 5.19 9.87 2.82
C PHE A 194 3.86 9.70 3.57
N GLY A 195 2.75 9.50 2.84
CA GLY A 195 1.42 9.37 3.43
C GLY A 195 1.24 8.12 4.30
N TRP A 196 1.72 6.97 3.83
CA TRP A 196 1.53 5.68 4.50
C TRP A 196 2.52 5.43 5.65
N GLY A 197 3.71 6.02 5.60
CA GLY A 197 4.79 5.75 6.56
C GLY A 197 5.23 6.95 7.37
N VAL A 198 5.81 7.94 6.67
CA VAL A 198 6.54 9.03 7.32
C VAL A 198 5.59 9.91 8.13
N TYR A 199 4.51 10.39 7.53
CA TYR A 199 3.58 11.32 8.18
C TYR A 199 2.86 10.72 9.41
N VAL A 200 2.40 9.48 9.29
CA VAL A 200 1.73 8.79 10.41
C VAL A 200 2.69 8.61 11.59
N SER A 201 3.96 8.31 11.32
CA SER A 201 4.99 8.12 12.34
C SER A 201 5.38 9.43 13.02
N THR A 202 5.50 10.55 12.28
CA THR A 202 5.84 11.86 12.87
C THR A 202 4.77 12.35 13.84
N LEU A 203 3.49 12.05 13.59
CA LEU A 203 2.40 12.33 14.53
C LEU A 203 2.57 11.55 15.84
N ALA A 204 2.88 10.26 15.77
CA ALA A 204 3.10 9.43 16.96
C ALA A 204 4.36 9.83 17.75
N PHE A 205 5.38 10.36 17.07
CA PHE A 205 6.63 10.78 17.69
C PHE A 205 6.60 12.20 18.27
N THR A 206 5.61 13.02 17.92
CA THR A 206 5.49 14.38 18.45
C THR A 206 4.87 14.34 19.86
N GLN A 207 5.71 14.44 20.89
CA GLN A 207 5.30 14.29 22.29
C GLN A 207 4.43 15.46 22.80
N ARG A 208 4.47 16.61 22.12
CA ARG A 208 3.62 17.78 22.43
C ARG A 208 2.12 17.50 22.28
N PHE A 209 1.74 16.50 21.49
CA PHE A 209 0.35 16.04 21.43
C PHE A 209 -0.09 15.24 22.67
N GLY A 210 0.81 15.04 23.64
CA GLY A 210 0.53 14.39 24.91
C GLY A 210 0.16 12.92 24.74
N THR A 211 -0.72 12.42 25.62
CA THR A 211 -1.20 11.02 25.59
C THR A 211 -2.04 10.69 24.36
N PHE A 212 -2.44 11.70 23.57
CA PHE A 212 -3.21 11.52 22.34
C PHE A 212 -2.32 11.23 21.11
N ALA A 213 -1.00 11.47 21.20
CA ALA A 213 -0.05 11.31 20.09
C ALA A 213 -0.10 9.91 19.44
N THR A 214 -0.20 8.87 20.25
CA THR A 214 -0.28 7.47 19.80
C THR A 214 -1.55 7.17 19.02
N GLN A 215 -2.67 7.83 19.35
CA GLN A 215 -3.94 7.69 18.63
C GLN A 215 -3.99 8.52 17.35
N LEU A 216 -3.22 9.61 17.27
CA LEU A 216 -3.18 10.44 16.06
C LEU A 216 -2.69 9.67 14.84
N ALA A 217 -1.77 8.72 15.00
CA ALA A 217 -1.30 7.88 13.91
C ALA A 217 -2.44 7.10 13.20
N PRO A 218 -3.20 6.23 13.88
CA PRO A 218 -4.32 5.55 13.25
C PRO A 218 -5.45 6.52 12.83
N ILE A 219 -5.68 7.62 13.55
CA ILE A 219 -6.67 8.63 13.13
C ILE A 219 -6.28 9.28 11.79
N ALA A 220 -5.01 9.66 11.63
CA ALA A 220 -4.50 10.19 10.37
C ALA A 220 -4.63 9.17 9.23
N ALA A 221 -4.37 7.88 9.51
CA ALA A 221 -4.57 6.81 8.54
C ALA A 221 -6.05 6.63 8.15
N ILE A 222 -7.01 6.85 9.07
CA ILE A 222 -8.45 6.87 8.74
C ILE A 222 -8.78 8.04 7.81
N VAL A 223 -8.30 9.25 8.12
CA VAL A 223 -8.53 10.45 7.30
C VAL A 223 -7.92 10.26 5.91
N TYR A 224 -6.70 9.74 5.85
CA TYR A 224 -6.00 9.43 4.61
C TYR A 224 -6.78 8.39 3.77
N GLY A 225 -7.14 7.25 4.36
CA GLY A 225 -7.91 6.21 3.68
C GLY A 225 -9.30 6.66 3.24
N THR A 226 -9.95 7.56 4.00
CA THR A 226 -11.22 8.18 3.62
C THR A 226 -11.05 9.09 2.40
N GLY A 227 -10.01 9.92 2.37
CA GLY A 227 -9.69 10.75 1.21
C GLY A 227 -9.44 9.94 -0.06
N ASP A 228 -8.62 8.88 0.04
CA ASP A 228 -8.35 7.96 -1.07
C ASP A 228 -9.62 7.26 -1.55
N ALA A 229 -10.46 6.77 -0.62
CA ALA A 229 -11.72 6.12 -0.94
C ALA A 229 -12.68 7.09 -1.66
N LEU A 230 -12.84 8.32 -1.16
CA LEU A 230 -13.68 9.33 -1.78
C LEU A 230 -13.21 9.67 -3.21
N GLY A 231 -11.90 9.87 -3.40
CA GLY A 231 -11.32 10.12 -4.71
C GLY A 231 -11.57 8.98 -5.69
N ALA A 232 -11.36 7.73 -5.26
CA ALA A 232 -11.58 6.56 -6.09
C ALA A 232 -13.07 6.34 -6.41
N PHE A 233 -13.98 6.48 -5.43
CA PHE A 233 -15.42 6.40 -5.66
C PHE A 233 -15.94 7.49 -6.60
N MET A 234 -15.37 8.70 -6.52
CA MET A 234 -15.73 9.79 -7.42
C MET A 234 -15.43 9.44 -8.88
N LEU A 235 -14.31 8.76 -9.16
CA LEU A 235 -13.98 8.27 -10.50
C LEU A 235 -14.93 7.16 -11.00
N VAL A 236 -15.53 6.40 -10.09
CA VAL A 236 -16.52 5.35 -10.39
C VAL A 236 -17.92 5.93 -10.64
N ILE A 237 -18.33 6.93 -9.85
CA ILE A 237 -19.69 7.48 -9.84
C ILE A 237 -19.88 8.58 -10.87
N ALA A 238 -18.90 9.49 -11.02
CA ALA A 238 -19.06 10.67 -11.87
C ALA A 238 -19.43 10.35 -13.33
N PRO A 239 -18.82 9.35 -14.01
CA PRO A 239 -19.23 8.98 -15.36
C PRO A 239 -20.68 8.50 -15.44
N LYS A 240 -21.20 7.81 -14.41
CA LYS A 240 -22.60 7.37 -14.34
C LYS A 240 -23.59 8.51 -14.14
N MET A 241 -23.12 9.63 -13.58
CA MET A 241 -23.89 10.85 -13.41
C MET A 241 -23.75 11.83 -14.60
N GLY A 242 -23.06 11.42 -15.67
CA GLY A 242 -22.82 12.28 -16.84
C GLY A 242 -21.69 13.31 -16.65
N TYR A 243 -20.95 13.25 -15.55
CA TYR A 243 -19.78 14.10 -15.32
C TYR A 243 -18.52 13.44 -15.86
N HIS A 244 -17.85 14.12 -16.80
CA HIS A 244 -16.57 13.69 -17.35
C HIS A 244 -15.47 14.65 -16.92
N PHE A 245 -14.63 14.23 -15.97
CA PHE A 245 -13.50 15.03 -15.53
C PHE A 245 -12.40 15.02 -16.58
N THR A 246 -12.02 16.20 -17.07
CA THR A 246 -10.80 16.34 -17.87
C THR A 246 -9.60 16.06 -16.98
N ARG A 247 -8.79 15.05 -17.34
CA ARG A 247 -7.61 14.60 -16.58
C ARG A 247 -6.68 15.74 -16.16
N ARG A 248 -6.52 16.76 -17.03
CA ARG A 248 -5.72 17.95 -16.76
C ARG A 248 -6.21 18.74 -15.53
N TYR A 249 -7.52 18.94 -15.38
CA TYR A 249 -8.06 19.69 -14.24
C TYR A 249 -7.94 18.92 -12.93
N VAL A 250 -8.20 17.61 -12.97
CA VAL A 250 -8.01 16.73 -11.81
C VAL A 250 -6.56 16.83 -11.31
N PHE A 251 -5.59 16.75 -12.23
CA PHE A 251 -4.18 16.86 -11.89
C PHE A 251 -3.84 18.19 -11.19
N TRP A 252 -4.27 19.33 -11.74
CA TRP A 252 -3.96 20.64 -11.15
C TRP A 252 -4.62 20.84 -9.78
N VAL A 253 -5.88 20.44 -9.63
CA VAL A 253 -6.59 20.53 -8.34
C VAL A 253 -5.89 19.66 -7.29
N SER A 254 -5.57 18.41 -7.63
CA SER A 254 -4.82 17.51 -6.75
C SER A 254 -3.46 18.09 -6.34
N TYR A 255 -2.72 18.65 -7.30
CA TYR A 255 -1.42 19.26 -7.04
C TYR A 255 -1.51 20.44 -6.06
N VAL A 256 -2.49 21.33 -6.23
CA VAL A 256 -2.70 22.47 -5.33
C VAL A 256 -3.09 22.00 -3.93
N LEU A 257 -4.06 21.10 -3.82
CA LEU A 257 -4.51 20.56 -2.53
C LEU A 257 -3.36 19.86 -1.79
N GLN A 258 -2.55 19.09 -2.51
CA GLN A 258 -1.40 18.41 -1.94
C GLN A 258 -0.31 19.39 -1.50
N SER A 259 -0.06 20.44 -2.27
CA SER A 259 0.92 21.48 -1.90
C SER A 259 0.49 22.20 -0.62
N LEU A 260 -0.79 22.55 -0.51
CA LEU A 260 -1.36 23.16 0.70
C LEU A 260 -1.27 22.22 1.91
N ALA A 261 -1.56 20.93 1.72
CA ALA A 261 -1.41 19.93 2.78
C ALA A 261 0.05 19.80 3.23
N ALA A 262 1.01 19.77 2.30
CA ALA A 262 2.44 19.70 2.62
C ALA A 262 2.92 20.94 3.39
N MET A 263 2.46 22.14 3.02
CA MET A 263 2.73 23.38 3.77
C MET A 263 2.14 23.30 5.18
N GLY A 264 0.89 22.82 5.30
CA GLY A 264 0.25 22.62 6.60
C GLY A 264 1.03 21.66 7.50
N ILE A 265 1.51 20.54 6.95
CA ILE A 265 2.34 19.58 7.70
C ILE A 265 3.66 20.20 8.12
N PHE A 266 4.34 20.92 7.21
CA PHE A 266 5.60 21.60 7.52
C PHE A 266 5.45 22.61 8.66
N ILE A 267 4.33 23.33 8.69
CA ILE A 267 4.05 24.33 9.73
C ILE A 267 3.73 23.68 11.08
N ASN A 268 3.00 22.56 11.09
CA ASN A 268 2.43 21.95 12.31
C ASN A 268 3.25 20.80 12.91
N ILE A 269 4.20 20.21 12.17
CA ILE A 269 4.97 19.05 12.62
C ILE A 269 6.44 19.43 12.80
N PRO A 270 7.07 19.10 13.95
CA PRO A 270 8.50 19.35 14.17
C PRO A 270 9.38 18.58 13.19
N ALA A 271 10.42 19.23 12.65
CA ALA A 271 11.32 18.60 11.68
C ALA A 271 12.02 17.34 12.23
N GLN A 272 12.32 17.31 13.53
CA GLN A 272 12.96 16.17 14.19
C GLN A 272 12.03 14.98 14.43
N ALA A 273 10.72 15.14 14.28
CA ALA A 273 9.75 14.07 14.52
C ALA A 273 9.91 12.89 13.55
N VAL A 274 10.66 13.05 12.45
CA VAL A 274 10.97 11.96 11.50
C VAL A 274 12.00 11.00 12.06
N PHE A 275 12.88 11.45 12.97
CA PHE A 275 13.98 10.65 13.50
C PHE A 275 13.66 9.96 14.82
N GLY A 276 12.51 10.28 15.43
CA GLY A 276 12.05 9.67 16.66
C GLY A 276 11.32 10.67 17.56
N TYR A 277 11.07 10.26 18.80
CA TYR A 277 10.32 11.06 19.77
C TYR A 277 10.96 12.43 20.02
N THR A 278 10.17 13.49 19.89
CA THR A 278 10.64 14.88 20.08
C THR A 278 9.65 15.74 20.87
N ASN A 279 10.19 16.68 21.65
CA ASN A 279 9.47 17.75 22.35
C ASN A 279 9.64 19.13 21.69
N GLU A 280 10.31 19.19 20.54
CA GLU A 280 10.53 20.43 19.82
C GLU A 280 9.22 21.08 19.37
N SER A 281 9.23 22.40 19.27
CA SER A 281 8.12 23.14 18.67
C SER A 281 8.11 22.96 17.17
N SER A 282 6.90 22.86 16.63
CA SER A 282 6.62 23.20 15.24
C SER A 282 6.93 24.68 14.97
N TYR A 283 6.88 25.08 13.69
CA TYR A 283 7.09 26.49 13.32
C TYR A 283 5.92 27.38 13.76
N ALA A 284 4.72 26.82 13.90
CA ALA A 284 3.55 27.45 14.53
C ALA A 284 3.34 26.96 15.97
#